data_AF-A0A444YRZ2-F1
#
_entry.id   AF-A0A444YRZ2-F1
#
_cell.length_a   1.000
_cell.length_b   1.000
_cell.length_c   1.000
_cell.angle_alpha   90.00
_cell.angle_beta   90.00
_cell.angle_gamma   90.00
#
_symmetry.space_group_name_H-M   'P 1'
#
loop_
_entity.id
_entity.type
_entity.pdbx_description
1 polymer ?
#
loop_
_entity_poly.entity_id
_entity_poly.type
_entity_poly.pdbx_seq_one_letter_code
_entity_poly.pdbx_strand_id
1 'polypeptide(L)'
;MSGSRLCSLLVELGFEDSESLDPDSFEWPFQYEQTRPVLHWICSSLRPSNILSLSDLSQYEQFKKEGKLLEVNSIHSLKIFIIALLNLKCRTESLLLNVDQQGEDLDFAYDSILAFSDTRDNQEAVFGAAEEGLKDIREATLAYKAEASDLQRQLRQLQSQYDLLTSQASTLTQGRRARVAATSIVNGHLTTIDDNLSVRNLQMNAVLGRIASTAQELACYHSGDEDGIYLAYSDFNQYLLGDKSCLAELNQWFAKQLETGPFRLVAEEGKSKCSWVSLDDISNIYVRDLEKSHHQRVSELQRLRSVFGISERQWVEAQVENAKQQAILMTLKSQVSSDEAHIHLDLHSLRRKYSELKGELSNLYSREEKLLSETIPDLCWELAQLQDTYVLQGIMNFLL
;
A
#
# COMPACT_ATOMS: atom_id res chain seq x y z
N MET A 1 -20.32 -9.95 -14.53
CA MET A 1 -20.15 -9.40 -13.16
C MET A 1 -21.23 -8.36 -13.00
N SER A 2 -22.06 -8.53 -11.98
CA SER A 2 -23.32 -7.82 -11.77
C SER A 2 -23.37 -7.25 -10.34
N GLY A 3 -24.23 -6.25 -10.13
CA GLY A 3 -24.51 -5.69 -8.80
C GLY A 3 -24.92 -6.76 -7.80
N SER A 4 -25.68 -7.77 -8.25
CA SER A 4 -26.10 -8.91 -7.44
C SER A 4 -24.95 -9.72 -6.84
N ARG A 5 -23.83 -9.89 -7.57
CA ARG A 5 -22.67 -10.65 -7.06
C ARG A 5 -21.92 -9.89 -5.98
N LEU A 6 -21.89 -8.55 -6.07
CA LEU A 6 -21.31 -7.68 -5.05
C LEU A 6 -22.14 -7.71 -3.77
N CYS A 7 -23.46 -7.61 -3.89
CA CYS A 7 -24.37 -7.70 -2.74
C CYS A 7 -24.25 -9.05 -2.02
N SER A 8 -24.20 -10.18 -2.75
CA SER A 8 -23.96 -11.49 -2.12
C SER A 8 -22.62 -11.57 -1.40
N LEU A 9 -21.57 -10.94 -1.94
CA LEU A 9 -20.27 -10.90 -1.29
C LEU A 9 -20.30 -10.03 -0.01
N LEU A 10 -21.00 -8.90 -0.02
CA LEU A 10 -21.16 -8.06 1.18
C LEU A 10 -21.94 -8.78 2.29
N VAL A 11 -22.94 -9.61 1.93
CA VAL A 11 -23.64 -10.50 2.86
C VAL A 11 -22.66 -11.52 3.46
N GLU A 12 -21.85 -12.18 2.63
CA GLU A 12 -20.85 -13.16 3.08
C GLU A 12 -19.77 -12.53 3.99
N LEU A 13 -19.51 -11.23 3.85
CA LEU A 13 -18.58 -10.47 4.69
C LEU A 13 -19.21 -9.94 5.99
N GLY A 14 -20.50 -10.18 6.22
CA GLY A 14 -21.19 -9.79 7.44
C GLY A 14 -21.58 -8.31 7.52
N PHE A 15 -21.89 -7.68 6.38
CA PHE A 15 -22.37 -6.29 6.35
C PHE A 15 -23.76 -6.17 7.00
N GLU A 16 -23.88 -5.30 8.02
CA GLU A 16 -25.05 -5.22 8.91
C GLU A 16 -26.36 -4.81 8.20
N ASP A 17 -26.29 -3.95 7.17
CA ASP A 17 -27.47 -3.47 6.42
C ASP A 17 -27.75 -4.25 5.13
N SER A 18 -27.28 -5.49 5.05
CA SER A 18 -27.30 -6.28 3.81
C SER A 18 -28.69 -6.60 3.25
N GLU A 19 -29.74 -6.56 4.09
CA GLU A 19 -31.14 -6.75 3.68
C GLU A 19 -31.73 -5.53 2.92
N SER A 20 -31.11 -4.35 3.03
CA SER A 20 -31.58 -3.12 2.38
C SER A 20 -30.96 -2.86 1.00
N LEU A 21 -29.98 -3.68 0.61
CA LEU A 21 -29.22 -3.49 -0.62
C LEU A 21 -29.99 -4.03 -1.82
N ASP A 22 -30.51 -3.12 -2.64
CA ASP A 22 -31.10 -3.46 -3.94
C ASP A 22 -30.01 -3.77 -4.98
N PRO A 23 -29.94 -4.99 -5.54
CA PRO A 23 -28.94 -5.37 -6.53
C PRO A 23 -28.91 -4.49 -7.78
N ASP A 24 -30.07 -3.98 -8.21
CA ASP A 24 -30.20 -3.20 -9.45
C ASP A 24 -29.62 -1.78 -9.27
N SER A 25 -29.70 -1.23 -8.06
CA SER A 25 -29.04 0.02 -7.68
C SER A 25 -27.51 -0.05 -7.76
N PHE A 26 -26.92 -1.24 -7.78
CA PHE A 26 -25.47 -1.47 -7.91
C PHE A 26 -25.05 -2.01 -9.29
N GLU A 27 -25.94 -2.02 -10.30
CA GLU A 27 -25.57 -2.42 -11.67
C GLU A 27 -24.78 -1.33 -12.41
N TRP A 28 -25.16 -0.07 -12.24
CA TRP A 28 -24.55 1.06 -12.96
C TRP A 28 -23.02 1.16 -12.79
N PRO A 29 -22.38 0.87 -11.63
CA PRO A 29 -20.93 0.91 -11.49
C PRO A 29 -20.20 -0.17 -12.30
N PHE A 30 -20.88 -1.27 -12.67
CA PHE A 30 -20.30 -2.32 -13.53
C PHE A 30 -20.38 -1.98 -15.02
N GLN A 31 -21.19 -0.97 -15.39
CA GLN A 31 -21.35 -0.51 -16.77
C GLN A 31 -20.20 0.42 -17.20
N TYR A 32 -19.53 1.07 -16.24
CA TYR A 32 -18.36 1.90 -16.53
C TYR A 32 -17.09 1.04 -16.68
N GLU A 33 -16.42 1.14 -17.84
CA GLU A 33 -15.20 0.38 -18.14
C GLU A 33 -14.05 0.64 -17.15
N GLN A 34 -14.03 1.80 -16.51
CA GLN A 34 -12.96 2.21 -15.58
C GLN A 34 -13.11 1.58 -14.19
N THR A 35 -14.34 1.42 -13.70
CA THR A 35 -14.63 0.86 -12.36
C THR A 35 -14.82 -0.65 -12.39
N ARG A 36 -15.18 -1.20 -13.56
CA ARG A 36 -15.40 -2.64 -13.76
C ARG A 36 -14.22 -3.53 -13.34
N PRO A 37 -12.94 -3.22 -13.62
CA PRO A 37 -11.81 -4.04 -13.17
C PRO A 37 -11.64 -4.05 -11.65
N VAL A 38 -11.86 -2.91 -10.99
CA VAL A 38 -11.75 -2.76 -9.53
C VAL A 38 -12.88 -3.53 -8.84
N LEU A 39 -14.13 -3.36 -9.31
CA LEU A 39 -15.28 -4.10 -8.79
C LEU A 39 -15.16 -5.60 -9.06
N HIS A 40 -14.58 -5.98 -10.20
CA HIS A 40 -14.25 -7.37 -10.49
C HIS A 40 -13.22 -7.94 -9.49
N TRP A 41 -12.16 -7.19 -9.19
CA TRP A 41 -11.16 -7.58 -8.21
C TRP A 41 -11.75 -7.73 -6.80
N ILE A 42 -12.58 -6.77 -6.37
CA ILE A 42 -13.30 -6.81 -5.10
C ILE A 42 -14.12 -8.10 -4.99
N CYS A 43 -14.96 -8.38 -6.00
CA CYS A 43 -15.84 -9.55 -6.01
C CYS A 43 -15.10 -10.90 -6.12
N SER A 44 -13.82 -10.92 -6.46
CA SER A 44 -13.02 -12.14 -6.66
C SER A 44 -11.92 -12.37 -5.62
N SER A 45 -11.49 -11.31 -4.93
CA SER A 45 -10.33 -11.33 -4.04
C SER A 45 -10.67 -11.14 -2.57
N LEU A 46 -11.76 -10.44 -2.28
CA LEU A 46 -12.24 -10.33 -0.89
C LEU A 46 -12.88 -11.64 -0.48
N ARG A 47 -12.42 -12.15 0.68
CA ARG A 47 -13.01 -13.28 1.38
C ARG A 47 -13.00 -12.95 2.88
N PRO A 48 -13.86 -13.58 3.68
CA PRO A 48 -13.85 -13.39 5.13
C PRO A 48 -12.48 -13.61 5.78
N SER A 49 -11.64 -14.50 5.23
CA SER A 49 -10.27 -14.76 5.72
C SER A 49 -9.27 -13.62 5.48
N ASN A 50 -9.60 -12.66 4.61
CA ASN A 50 -8.73 -11.55 4.23
C ASN A 50 -9.16 -10.22 4.87
N ILE A 51 -10.24 -10.24 5.65
CA ILE A 51 -10.82 -9.06 6.27
C ILE A 51 -10.73 -9.24 7.78
N LEU A 52 -10.16 -8.24 8.45
CA LEU A 52 -10.06 -8.21 9.90
C LEU A 52 -11.46 -8.14 10.47
N SER A 53 -11.85 -9.14 11.25
CA SER A 53 -13.11 -9.09 11.96
C SER A 53 -13.04 -8.02 13.07
N LEU A 54 -14.20 -7.52 13.52
CA LEU A 54 -14.28 -6.65 14.68
C LEU A 54 -13.70 -7.32 15.95
N SER A 55 -13.76 -8.66 16.03
CA SER A 55 -13.11 -9.42 17.10
C SER A 55 -11.58 -9.38 17.00
N ASP A 56 -11.01 -9.51 15.80
CA ASP A 56 -9.54 -9.43 15.62
C ASP A 56 -9.00 -8.02 15.92
N LEU A 57 -9.76 -6.99 15.56
CA LEU A 57 -9.42 -5.59 15.86
C LEU A 57 -9.44 -5.30 17.37
N SER A 58 -10.43 -5.83 18.09
CA SER A 58 -10.49 -5.69 19.55
C SER A 58 -9.37 -6.46 20.26
N GLN A 59 -9.00 -7.66 19.78
CA GLN A 59 -7.83 -8.39 20.28
C GLN A 59 -6.53 -7.63 20.01
N TYR A 60 -6.38 -7.03 18.83
CA TYR A 60 -5.22 -6.20 18.49
C TYR A 60 -5.09 -4.96 19.40
N GLU A 61 -6.19 -4.23 19.62
CA GLU A 61 -6.20 -3.09 20.55
C GLU A 61 -5.94 -3.52 21.99
N GLN A 62 -6.34 -4.73 22.38
CA GLN A 62 -5.99 -5.30 23.68
C GLN A 62 -4.50 -5.64 23.78
N PHE A 63 -3.90 -6.25 22.76
CA PHE A 63 -2.45 -6.52 22.73
C PHE A 63 -1.61 -5.24 22.72
N LYS A 64 -2.12 -4.18 22.08
CA LYS A 64 -1.51 -2.85 22.09
C LYS A 64 -1.55 -2.21 23.48
N LYS A 65 -2.65 -2.37 24.22
CA LYS A 65 -2.76 -1.94 25.63
C LYS A 65 -1.89 -2.76 26.57
N GLU A 66 -1.69 -4.04 26.28
CA GLU A 66 -0.83 -4.95 27.07
C GLU A 66 0.68 -4.78 26.80
N GLY A 67 1.09 -3.91 25.87
CA GLY A 67 2.50 -3.64 25.58
C GLY A 67 3.28 -4.82 25.00
N LYS A 68 2.59 -5.84 24.48
CA LYS A 68 3.19 -7.07 23.92
C LYS A 68 3.56 -6.95 22.44
N LEU A 69 3.57 -5.73 21.89
CA LEU A 69 3.93 -5.50 20.49
C LEU A 69 5.46 -5.56 20.36
N LEU A 70 5.96 -6.50 19.56
CA LEU A 70 7.39 -6.61 19.28
C LEU A 70 7.84 -5.42 18.41
N GLU A 71 8.76 -4.61 18.93
CA GLU A 71 9.41 -3.55 18.16
C GLU A 71 10.20 -4.12 16.97
N VAL A 72 10.19 -3.38 15.85
CA VAL A 72 10.79 -3.77 14.56
C VAL A 72 12.27 -4.12 14.67
N ASN A 73 12.97 -3.55 15.66
CA ASN A 73 14.39 -3.82 15.94
C ASN A 73 14.65 -5.24 16.46
N SER A 74 13.68 -5.83 17.18
CA SER A 74 13.76 -7.19 17.71
C SER A 74 13.69 -8.26 16.60
N ILE A 75 13.08 -7.92 15.46
CA ILE A 75 12.94 -8.81 14.30
C ILE A 75 14.29 -8.98 13.57
N HIS A 76 15.14 -7.95 13.55
CA HIS A 76 16.48 -8.05 12.96
C HIS A 76 17.42 -8.89 13.84
N SER A 77 17.35 -8.70 15.15
CA SER A 77 18.09 -9.51 16.13
C SER A 77 17.69 -11.00 16.07
N LEU A 78 16.39 -11.28 15.89
CA LEU A 78 15.90 -12.66 15.69
C LEU A 78 16.42 -13.27 14.39
N LYS A 79 16.52 -12.52 13.29
CA LYS A 79 17.10 -13.02 12.03
C LYS A 79 18.58 -13.40 12.16
N ILE A 80 19.37 -12.58 12.84
CA ILE A 80 20.80 -12.85 13.07
C ILE A 80 20.96 -14.10 13.96
N PHE A 81 20.14 -14.23 14.99
CA PHE A 81 20.14 -15.39 15.89
C PHE A 81 19.75 -16.69 15.17
N ILE A 82 18.76 -16.64 14.27
CA ILE A 82 18.33 -17.79 13.47
C ILE A 82 19.43 -18.25 12.50
N ILE A 83 20.15 -17.33 11.85
CA ILE A 83 21.27 -17.66 10.95
C ILE A 83 22.44 -18.31 11.73
N ALA A 84 22.72 -17.83 12.95
CA ALA A 84 23.75 -18.41 13.81
C ALA A 84 23.38 -19.84 14.26
N LEU A 85 22.12 -20.09 14.60
CA LEU A 85 21.61 -21.41 14.99
C LEU A 85 21.63 -22.43 13.84
N LEU A 86 21.33 -21.98 12.61
CA LEU A 86 21.40 -22.84 11.42
C LEU A 86 22.84 -23.30 11.12
N ASN A 87 23.84 -22.45 11.34
CA ASN A 87 25.25 -22.82 11.19
C ASN A 87 25.72 -23.79 12.29
N LEU A 88 25.15 -23.72 13.50
CA LEU A 88 25.48 -24.65 14.59
C LEU A 88 24.88 -26.04 14.34
N LYS A 89 23.65 -26.10 13.82
CA LYS A 89 22.92 -27.34 13.47
C LYS A 89 23.67 -28.18 12.43
N CYS A 90 24.22 -27.54 11.40
CA CYS A 90 24.95 -28.24 10.34
C CYS A 90 26.26 -28.89 10.84
N ARG A 91 26.84 -28.34 11.91
CA ARG A 91 28.07 -28.86 12.54
C ARG A 91 27.82 -30.03 13.49
N THR A 92 26.64 -30.10 14.12
CA THR A 92 26.28 -31.17 15.07
C THR A 92 25.70 -32.41 14.39
N GLU A 93 25.01 -32.26 13.27
CA GLU A 93 24.47 -33.40 12.49
C GLU A 93 25.59 -34.27 11.86
N SER A 94 26.80 -33.73 11.69
CA SER A 94 27.97 -34.50 11.23
C SER A 94 28.62 -35.36 12.34
N LEU A 95 28.32 -35.09 13.62
CA LEU A 95 28.89 -35.82 14.76
C LEU A 95 27.92 -36.84 15.36
N LEU A 96 26.61 -36.64 15.20
CA LEU A 96 25.56 -37.49 15.78
C LEU A 96 25.42 -38.87 15.11
N LEU A 97 25.84 -39.03 13.85
CA LEU A 97 25.69 -40.32 13.15
C LEU A 97 26.68 -41.42 13.61
N ASN A 98 27.73 -41.05 14.37
CA ASN A 98 28.75 -41.99 14.87
C ASN A 98 28.53 -42.42 16.32
N VAL A 99 27.66 -41.74 17.08
CA VAL A 99 27.51 -41.98 18.53
C VAL A 99 26.38 -42.97 18.83
N ASP A 100 25.30 -42.97 18.03
CA ASP A 100 24.14 -43.84 18.27
C ASP A 100 24.44 -45.34 18.04
N GLN A 101 25.36 -45.69 17.13
CA GLN A 101 25.76 -47.10 16.93
C GLN A 101 26.69 -47.63 18.01
N GLN A 102 27.34 -46.77 18.80
CA GLN A 102 28.32 -47.18 19.81
C GLN A 102 27.69 -47.31 21.20
N GLY A 103 26.52 -46.69 21.43
CA GLY A 103 25.79 -46.76 22.71
C GLY A 103 25.05 -48.08 22.95
N GLU A 104 24.40 -48.66 21.93
CA GLU A 104 23.65 -49.91 22.07
C GLU A 104 24.56 -51.13 22.33
N ASP A 105 25.77 -51.15 21.76
CA ASP A 105 26.76 -52.22 21.98
C ASP A 105 27.35 -52.18 23.40
N LEU A 106 27.41 -51.01 24.05
CA LEU A 106 27.87 -50.87 25.43
C LEU A 106 26.82 -51.35 26.46
N ASP A 107 25.54 -51.08 26.21
CA ASP A 107 24.45 -51.53 27.09
C ASP A 107 24.34 -53.07 27.08
N PHE A 108 24.51 -53.73 25.93
CA PHE A 108 24.53 -55.19 25.82
C PHE A 108 25.74 -55.82 26.54
N ALA A 109 26.92 -55.17 26.47
CA ALA A 109 28.11 -55.61 27.18
C ALA A 109 27.96 -55.47 28.70
N TYR A 110 27.30 -54.40 29.18
CA TYR A 110 27.06 -54.16 30.60
C TYR A 110 26.06 -55.17 31.20
N ASP A 111 24.97 -55.47 30.49
CA ASP A 111 23.99 -56.48 30.88
C ASP A 111 24.59 -57.90 30.91
N SER A 112 25.49 -58.20 29.96
CA SER A 112 26.23 -59.46 29.93
C SER A 112 27.20 -59.60 31.11
N ILE A 113 27.83 -58.51 31.57
CA ILE A 113 28.75 -58.52 32.72
C ILE A 113 27.99 -58.61 34.05
N LEU A 114 26.82 -57.97 34.17
CA LEU A 114 25.93 -58.07 35.35
C LEU A 114 25.39 -59.48 35.57
N ALA A 115 25.15 -60.25 34.52
CA ALA A 115 24.74 -61.65 34.64
C ALA A 115 25.81 -62.56 35.29
N PHE A 116 27.09 -62.15 35.30
CA PHE A 116 28.19 -62.89 35.95
C PHE A 116 28.42 -62.51 37.41
N SER A 117 27.88 -61.38 37.90
CA SER A 117 28.09 -60.96 39.30
C SER A 117 27.20 -61.69 40.32
N ASP A 118 26.07 -62.26 39.89
CA ASP A 118 25.10 -62.94 40.78
C ASP A 118 25.51 -64.37 41.22
N THR A 119 26.68 -64.87 40.80
CA THR A 119 27.09 -66.28 41.04
C THR A 119 28.40 -66.46 41.82
N ARG A 120 28.77 -65.52 42.71
CA ARG A 120 29.98 -65.67 43.55
C ARG A 120 29.76 -65.38 45.04
N ASP A 121 29.38 -66.41 45.78
CA ASP A 121 29.20 -66.43 47.25
C ASP A 121 30.49 -66.30 48.10
N ASN A 122 31.62 -65.79 47.59
CA ASN A 122 32.90 -65.86 48.34
C ASN A 122 33.72 -64.57 48.43
N GLN A 123 33.11 -63.37 48.40
CA GLN A 123 33.87 -62.10 48.43
C GLN A 123 33.42 -61.06 49.46
N GLU A 124 32.71 -61.47 50.51
CA GLU A 124 32.28 -60.58 51.60
C GLU A 124 33.44 -60.07 52.50
N ALA A 125 34.65 -60.62 52.36
CA ALA A 125 35.81 -60.24 53.19
C ALA A 125 36.78 -59.22 52.56
N VAL A 126 36.56 -58.76 51.31
CA VAL A 126 37.53 -57.88 50.60
C VAL A 126 36.91 -56.60 50.02
N PHE A 127 35.58 -56.49 49.92
CA PHE A 127 34.94 -55.43 49.13
C PHE A 127 33.87 -54.58 49.85
N GLY A 128 33.85 -54.55 51.19
CA GLY A 128 32.86 -53.76 51.94
C GLY A 128 32.86 -52.25 51.64
N ALA A 129 33.96 -51.69 51.09
CA ALA A 129 34.03 -50.29 50.65
C ALA A 129 33.67 -50.09 49.15
N ALA A 130 33.61 -51.16 48.35
CA ALA A 130 33.31 -51.09 46.92
C ALA A 130 31.80 -51.15 46.63
N GLU A 131 31.00 -51.70 47.55
CA GLU A 131 29.54 -51.74 47.44
C GLU A 131 28.89 -50.35 47.56
N GLU A 132 29.45 -49.47 48.41
CA GLU A 132 28.98 -48.09 48.59
C GLU A 132 29.26 -47.23 47.34
N GLY A 133 30.46 -47.36 46.77
CA GLY A 133 30.81 -46.70 45.50
C GLY A 133 30.02 -47.20 44.29
N LEU A 134 29.68 -48.50 44.23
CA LEU A 134 28.82 -49.06 43.18
C LEU A 134 27.38 -48.54 43.27
N LYS A 135 26.89 -48.27 44.48
CA LYS A 135 25.57 -47.69 44.71
C LYS A 135 25.53 -46.21 44.31
N ASP A 136 26.56 -45.44 44.67
CA ASP A 136 26.71 -44.04 44.26
C ASP A 136 26.82 -43.89 42.73
N ILE A 137 27.57 -44.79 42.07
CA ILE A 137 27.66 -44.82 40.60
C ILE A 137 26.29 -45.14 39.98
N ARG A 138 25.51 -46.03 40.58
CA ARG A 138 24.17 -46.40 40.08
C ARG A 138 23.18 -45.25 40.25
N GLU A 139 23.21 -44.55 41.38
CA GLU A 139 22.38 -43.37 41.63
C GLU A 139 22.76 -42.21 40.69
N ALA A 140 24.06 -41.97 40.48
CA ALA A 140 24.55 -40.99 39.51
C ALA A 140 24.12 -41.34 38.07
N THR A 141 24.17 -42.62 37.69
CA THR A 141 23.74 -43.08 36.36
C THR A 141 22.24 -42.88 36.15
N LEU A 142 21.41 -43.15 37.17
CA LEU A 142 19.98 -42.88 37.12
C LEU A 142 19.66 -41.39 37.04
N ALA A 143 20.41 -40.56 37.76
CA ALA A 143 20.28 -39.09 37.69
C ALA A 143 20.62 -38.56 36.28
N TYR A 144 21.73 -39.01 35.70
CA TYR A 144 22.10 -38.64 34.33
C TYR A 144 21.10 -39.16 33.29
N LYS A 145 20.52 -40.34 33.49
CA LYS A 145 19.47 -40.87 32.61
C LYS A 145 18.18 -40.05 32.69
N ALA A 146 17.81 -39.58 33.87
CA ALA A 146 16.69 -38.67 34.06
C ALA A 146 16.95 -37.32 33.36
N GLU A 147 18.14 -36.73 33.55
CA GLU A 147 18.55 -35.49 32.91
C GLU A 147 18.57 -35.61 31.37
N ALA A 148 19.10 -36.72 30.84
CA ALA A 148 19.08 -37.01 29.41
C ALA A 148 17.63 -37.07 28.86
N SER A 149 16.70 -37.69 29.60
CA SER A 149 15.29 -37.77 29.19
C SER A 149 14.59 -36.41 29.19
N ASP A 150 14.93 -35.53 30.12
CA ASP A 150 14.40 -34.16 30.20
C ASP A 150 14.97 -33.28 29.08
N LEU A 151 16.27 -33.37 28.80
CA LEU A 151 16.90 -32.72 27.65
C LEU A 151 16.26 -33.17 26.33
N GLN A 152 15.95 -34.46 26.19
CA GLN A 152 15.27 -34.99 25.00
C GLN A 152 13.83 -34.47 24.86
N ARG A 153 13.16 -34.16 25.98
CA ARG A 153 11.83 -33.52 25.97
C ARG A 153 11.93 -32.05 25.54
N GLN A 154 12.92 -31.32 26.05
CA GLN A 154 13.19 -29.94 25.64
C GLN A 154 13.54 -29.85 24.16
N LEU A 155 14.34 -30.79 23.64
CA LEU A 155 14.70 -30.85 22.22
C LEU A 155 13.46 -31.03 21.35
N ARG A 156 12.55 -31.93 21.72
CA ARG A 156 11.27 -32.13 21.02
C ARG A 156 10.38 -30.89 21.03
N GLN A 157 10.34 -30.15 22.15
CA GLN A 157 9.60 -28.88 22.24
C GLN A 157 10.21 -27.80 21.35
N LEU A 158 11.54 -27.69 21.33
CA LEU A 158 12.22 -26.72 20.48
C LEU A 158 12.03 -27.04 18.99
N GLN A 159 11.99 -28.33 18.65
CA GLN A 159 11.79 -28.81 17.29
C GLN A 159 10.37 -28.54 16.78
N SER A 160 9.35 -28.75 17.61
CA SER A 160 7.97 -28.38 17.23
C SER A 160 7.77 -26.87 17.09
N GLN A 161 8.43 -26.06 17.92
CA GLN A 161 8.47 -24.61 17.76
C GLN A 161 9.15 -24.19 16.44
N TYR A 162 10.24 -24.85 16.08
CA TYR A 162 10.94 -24.61 14.82
C TYR A 162 10.07 -24.94 13.60
N ASP A 163 9.37 -26.07 13.62
CA ASP A 163 8.48 -26.48 12.52
C ASP A 163 7.32 -25.48 12.35
N LEU A 164 6.74 -25.00 13.47
CA LEU A 164 5.71 -23.96 13.44
C LEU A 164 6.26 -22.67 12.81
N LEU A 165 7.44 -22.21 13.25
CA LEU A 165 8.06 -20.98 12.72
C LEU A 165 8.39 -21.12 11.23
N THR A 166 8.80 -22.31 10.79
CA THR A 166 9.08 -22.63 9.38
C THR A 166 7.79 -22.57 8.54
N SER A 167 6.66 -23.06 9.07
CA SER A 167 5.36 -22.94 8.40
C SER A 167 4.88 -21.49 8.29
N GLN A 168 5.14 -20.66 9.31
CA GLN A 168 4.83 -19.24 9.28
C GLN A 168 5.73 -18.48 8.29
N ALA A 169 7.01 -18.82 8.21
CA ALA A 169 7.94 -18.22 7.25
C ALA A 169 7.54 -18.55 5.79
N SER A 170 7.09 -19.77 5.52
CA SER A 170 6.66 -20.17 4.17
C SER A 170 5.37 -19.46 3.73
N THR A 171 4.38 -19.38 4.61
CA THR A 171 3.13 -18.63 4.36
C THR A 171 3.39 -17.14 4.15
N LEU A 172 4.26 -16.52 4.95
CA LEU A 172 4.66 -15.12 4.75
C LEU A 172 5.35 -14.91 3.40
N THR A 173 6.24 -15.83 3.01
CA THR A 173 6.96 -15.77 1.73
C THR A 173 6.00 -15.91 0.55
N GLN A 174 5.04 -16.82 0.63
CA GLN A 174 4.00 -16.98 -0.39
C GLN A 174 3.11 -15.74 -0.49
N GLY A 175 2.67 -15.19 0.66
CA GLY A 175 1.91 -13.95 0.71
C GLY A 175 2.66 -12.76 0.10
N ARG A 176 3.97 -12.66 0.34
CA ARG A 176 4.83 -11.65 -0.32
C ARG A 176 4.85 -11.83 -1.83
N ARG A 177 5.05 -13.05 -2.33
CA ARG A 177 5.06 -13.34 -3.77
C ARG A 177 3.72 -12.98 -4.43
N ALA A 178 2.61 -13.32 -3.79
CA ALA A 178 1.27 -12.98 -4.28
C ALA A 178 1.06 -11.45 -4.37
N ARG A 179 1.47 -10.69 -3.34
CA ARG A 179 1.40 -9.22 -3.38
C ARG A 179 2.25 -8.62 -4.49
N VAL A 180 3.49 -9.10 -4.67
CA VAL A 180 4.38 -8.62 -5.75
C VAL A 180 3.77 -8.89 -7.13
N ALA A 181 3.18 -10.06 -7.34
CA ALA A 181 2.49 -10.38 -8.59
C ALA A 181 1.28 -9.46 -8.84
N ALA A 182 0.44 -9.23 -7.81
CA ALA A 182 -0.70 -8.32 -7.90
C ALA A 182 -0.26 -6.87 -8.21
N THR A 183 0.78 -6.38 -7.53
CA THR A 183 1.35 -5.05 -7.79
C THR A 183 1.89 -4.94 -9.22
N SER A 184 2.54 -5.98 -9.75
CA SER A 184 3.02 -5.99 -11.13
C SER A 184 1.88 -5.86 -12.14
N ILE A 185 0.75 -6.53 -11.91
CA ILE A 185 -0.43 -6.44 -12.78
C ILE A 185 -1.02 -5.03 -12.74
N VAL A 186 -1.17 -4.47 -11.54
CA VAL A 186 -1.70 -3.10 -11.37
C VAL A 186 -0.77 -2.07 -12.04
N ASN A 187 0.55 -2.21 -11.87
CA ASN A 187 1.52 -1.33 -12.54
C ASN A 187 1.41 -1.44 -14.07
N GLY A 188 1.21 -2.65 -14.61
CA GLY A 188 0.94 -2.83 -16.03
C GLY A 188 -0.30 -2.04 -16.49
N HIS A 189 -1.41 -2.15 -15.75
CA HIS A 189 -2.61 -1.36 -16.06
C HIS A 189 -2.37 0.16 -15.97
N LEU A 190 -1.62 0.61 -14.96
CA LEU A 190 -1.29 2.04 -14.82
C LEU A 190 -0.50 2.55 -16.02
N THR A 191 0.50 1.79 -16.50
CA THR A 191 1.25 2.17 -17.70
C THR A 191 0.36 2.26 -18.94
N THR A 192 -0.56 1.32 -19.13
CA THR A 192 -1.49 1.40 -20.27
C THR A 192 -2.44 2.59 -20.22
N ILE A 193 -2.87 3.00 -19.01
CA ILE A 193 -3.72 4.18 -18.84
C ILE A 193 -2.91 5.45 -19.12
N ASP A 194 -1.67 5.53 -18.64
CA ASP A 194 -0.77 6.65 -18.88
C ASP A 194 -0.51 6.85 -20.39
N ASP A 195 -0.22 5.75 -21.10
CA ASP A 195 -0.07 5.74 -22.56
C ASP A 195 -1.34 6.28 -23.25
N ASN A 196 -2.52 5.81 -22.85
CA ASN A 196 -3.79 6.27 -23.43
C ASN A 196 -4.06 7.76 -23.16
N LEU A 197 -3.76 8.24 -21.94
CA LEU A 197 -3.90 9.65 -21.59
C LEU A 197 -2.92 10.51 -22.39
N SER A 198 -1.69 10.05 -22.59
CA SER A 198 -0.69 10.76 -23.40
C SER A 198 -1.14 10.91 -24.85
N VAL A 199 -1.69 9.83 -25.45
CA VAL A 199 -2.24 9.84 -26.82
C VAL A 199 -3.41 10.82 -26.93
N ARG A 200 -4.35 10.79 -25.97
CA ARG A 200 -5.50 11.69 -25.97
C ARG A 200 -5.09 13.15 -25.80
N ASN A 201 -4.10 13.42 -24.96
CA ASN A 201 -3.56 14.77 -24.77
C ASN A 201 -2.93 15.29 -26.07
N LEU A 202 -2.19 14.45 -26.79
CA LEU A 202 -1.61 14.79 -28.09
C LEU A 202 -2.70 15.11 -29.14
N GLN A 203 -3.79 14.33 -29.17
CA GLN A 203 -4.95 14.61 -30.03
C GLN A 203 -5.64 15.94 -29.66
N MET A 204 -5.80 16.23 -28.37
CA MET A 204 -6.40 17.48 -27.91
C MET A 204 -5.54 18.68 -28.29
N ASN A 205 -4.22 18.59 -28.12
CA ASN A 205 -3.29 19.64 -28.55
C ASN A 205 -3.37 19.86 -30.07
N ALA A 206 -3.51 18.80 -30.86
CA ALA A 206 -3.73 18.93 -32.30
C ALA A 206 -5.05 19.65 -32.64
N VAL A 207 -6.14 19.36 -31.92
CA VAL A 207 -7.43 20.06 -32.09
C VAL A 207 -7.30 21.53 -31.70
N LEU A 208 -6.69 21.83 -30.56
CA LEU A 208 -6.46 23.20 -30.10
C LEU A 208 -5.60 23.99 -31.08
N GLY A 209 -4.56 23.37 -31.66
CA GLY A 209 -3.75 23.97 -32.71
C GLY A 209 -4.57 24.34 -33.95
N ARG A 210 -5.49 23.46 -34.40
CA ARG A 210 -6.41 23.77 -35.50
C ARG A 210 -7.38 24.90 -35.16
N ILE A 211 -7.94 24.91 -33.96
CA ILE A 211 -8.83 25.99 -33.52
C ILE A 211 -8.07 27.32 -33.52
N ALA A 212 -6.85 27.34 -32.96
CA ALA A 212 -5.99 28.51 -32.95
C ALA A 212 -5.67 29.00 -34.36
N SER A 213 -5.32 28.11 -35.29
CA SER A 213 -5.05 28.50 -36.69
C SER A 213 -6.30 29.07 -37.36
N THR A 214 -7.48 28.43 -37.22
CA THR A 214 -8.72 28.95 -37.80
C THR A 214 -9.13 30.29 -37.20
N ALA A 215 -8.93 30.49 -35.90
CA ALA A 215 -9.22 31.76 -35.24
C ALA A 215 -8.27 32.86 -35.72
N GLN A 216 -7.00 32.52 -35.97
CA GLN A 216 -6.03 33.44 -36.54
C GLN A 216 -6.36 33.80 -37.99
N GLU A 217 -6.77 32.83 -38.82
CA GLU A 217 -7.26 33.08 -40.18
C GLU A 217 -8.48 34.01 -40.17
N LEU A 218 -9.47 33.76 -39.30
CA LEU A 218 -10.62 34.64 -39.09
C LEU A 218 -10.20 36.06 -38.67
N ALA A 219 -9.26 36.17 -37.72
CA ALA A 219 -8.74 37.45 -37.28
C ALA A 219 -8.05 38.21 -38.43
N CYS A 220 -7.31 37.50 -39.31
CA CYS A 220 -6.73 38.08 -40.51
C CYS A 220 -7.82 38.63 -41.46
N TYR A 221 -8.90 37.91 -41.73
CA TYR A 221 -10.02 38.41 -42.54
C TYR A 221 -10.72 39.65 -41.94
N HIS A 222 -10.67 39.83 -40.62
CA HIS A 222 -11.24 40.98 -39.92
C HIS A 222 -10.23 42.11 -39.64
N SER A 223 -8.95 41.93 -39.96
CA SER A 223 -7.91 42.95 -39.74
C SER A 223 -8.00 44.13 -40.71
N GLY A 224 -8.69 43.95 -41.85
CA GLY A 224 -8.86 45.00 -42.86
C GLY A 224 -7.60 45.30 -43.69
N ASP A 225 -6.51 44.54 -43.49
CA ASP A 225 -5.23 44.72 -44.19
C ASP A 225 -5.20 44.05 -45.58
N GLU A 226 -6.20 43.21 -45.91
CA GLU A 226 -6.32 42.55 -47.21
C GLU A 226 -7.59 43.01 -47.94
N ASP A 227 -7.49 43.40 -49.21
CA ASP A 227 -8.61 43.72 -50.15
C ASP A 227 -9.40 42.44 -50.52
N GLY A 228 -9.83 41.68 -49.52
CA GLY A 228 -10.62 40.47 -49.68
C GLY A 228 -12.08 40.82 -49.99
N ILE A 229 -12.63 40.23 -51.05
CA ILE A 229 -14.05 40.35 -51.42
C ILE A 229 -14.89 39.80 -50.25
N TYR A 230 -15.43 40.72 -49.45
CA TYR A 230 -16.41 40.38 -48.43
C TYR A 230 -17.67 39.83 -49.12
N LEU A 231 -18.05 38.59 -48.83
CA LEU A 231 -19.38 38.04 -49.11
C LEU A 231 -20.42 38.64 -48.15
N ALA A 232 -20.45 39.97 -48.03
CA ALA A 232 -21.43 40.70 -47.24
C ALA A 232 -22.22 41.60 -48.19
N TYR A 233 -23.51 41.29 -48.31
CA TYR A 233 -24.62 42.11 -48.81
C TYR A 233 -24.23 43.13 -49.89
N SER A 234 -24.59 42.84 -51.15
CA SER A 234 -24.59 43.82 -52.26
C SER A 234 -24.95 45.21 -51.75
N ASP A 235 -24.23 46.26 -52.16
CA ASP A 235 -24.49 47.62 -51.68
C ASP A 235 -25.93 48.06 -52.00
N PHE A 236 -26.84 47.90 -51.04
CA PHE A 236 -28.25 48.28 -51.15
C PHE A 236 -28.45 49.77 -50.97
N ASN A 237 -27.41 50.59 -50.83
CA ASN A 237 -27.58 52.03 -50.70
C ASN A 237 -28.33 52.63 -51.90
N GLN A 238 -28.12 52.12 -53.11
CA GLN A 238 -28.88 52.56 -54.28
C GLN A 238 -30.37 52.20 -54.18
N TYR A 239 -30.70 51.02 -53.67
CA TYR A 239 -32.09 50.62 -53.43
C TYR A 239 -32.72 51.46 -52.31
N LEU A 240 -32.02 51.69 -51.21
CA LEU A 240 -32.49 52.53 -50.10
C LEU A 240 -32.68 54.00 -50.51
N LEU A 241 -31.85 54.53 -51.40
CA LEU A 241 -32.02 55.87 -51.99
C LEU A 241 -33.25 55.93 -52.89
N GLY A 242 -33.47 54.90 -53.71
CA GLY A 242 -34.67 54.77 -54.54
C GLY A 242 -35.95 54.66 -53.70
N ASP A 243 -35.93 53.82 -52.67
CA ASP A 243 -37.06 53.59 -51.76
C ASP A 243 -37.43 54.88 -51.02
N LYS A 244 -36.45 55.61 -50.48
CA LYS A 244 -36.68 56.93 -49.86
C LYS A 244 -37.33 57.94 -50.81
N SER A 245 -36.90 57.96 -52.07
CA SER A 245 -37.44 58.88 -53.08
C SER A 245 -38.89 58.52 -53.44
N CYS A 246 -39.18 57.23 -53.61
CA CYS A 246 -40.53 56.72 -53.86
C CYS A 246 -41.48 57.02 -52.67
N LEU A 247 -40.99 56.79 -51.45
CA LEU A 247 -41.76 57.04 -50.22
C LEU A 247 -42.06 58.53 -50.04
N ALA A 248 -41.17 59.42 -50.48
CA ALA A 248 -41.42 60.87 -50.49
C ALA A 248 -42.52 61.28 -51.48
N GLU A 249 -42.51 60.73 -52.70
CA GLU A 249 -43.58 60.98 -53.68
C GLU A 249 -44.93 60.43 -53.21
N LEU A 250 -44.92 59.24 -52.61
CA LEU A 250 -46.10 58.60 -52.05
C LEU A 250 -46.69 59.44 -50.92
N ASN A 251 -45.85 59.92 -49.99
CA ASN A 251 -46.27 60.83 -48.92
C ASN A 251 -46.82 62.16 -49.46
N GLN A 252 -46.22 62.71 -50.52
CA GLN A 252 -46.73 63.91 -51.17
C GLN A 252 -48.11 63.68 -51.81
N TRP A 253 -48.31 62.52 -52.43
CA TRP A 253 -49.61 62.12 -52.98
C TRP A 253 -50.65 61.94 -51.85
N PHE A 254 -50.29 61.25 -50.77
CA PHE A 254 -51.16 61.06 -49.61
C PHE A 254 -51.59 62.39 -48.97
N ALA A 255 -50.65 63.31 -48.77
CA ALA A 255 -50.95 64.65 -48.25
C ALA A 255 -51.95 65.40 -49.15
N LYS A 256 -51.78 65.34 -50.47
CA LYS A 256 -52.72 65.96 -51.43
C LYS A 256 -54.12 65.33 -51.37
N GLN A 257 -54.23 64.01 -51.23
CA GLN A 257 -55.53 63.33 -51.22
C GLN A 257 -56.27 63.46 -49.90
N LEU A 258 -55.56 63.40 -48.77
CA LEU A 258 -56.17 63.31 -47.45
C LEU A 258 -56.19 64.64 -46.69
N GLU A 259 -55.18 65.50 -46.84
CA GLU A 259 -55.11 66.76 -46.11
C GLU A 259 -55.66 67.95 -46.90
N THR A 260 -55.60 67.89 -48.24
CA THR A 260 -56.08 68.98 -49.12
C THR A 260 -57.20 68.57 -50.08
N GLY A 261 -57.53 67.28 -50.15
CA GLY A 261 -58.55 66.72 -51.04
C GLY A 261 -59.94 66.55 -50.39
N PRO A 262 -60.95 66.06 -51.14
CA PRO A 262 -62.35 65.94 -50.72
C PRO A 262 -62.57 65.17 -49.41
N PHE A 263 -61.62 64.30 -49.04
CA PHE A 263 -61.68 63.49 -47.82
C PHE A 263 -61.51 64.31 -46.53
N ARG A 264 -60.89 65.50 -46.57
CA ARG A 264 -60.82 66.39 -45.39
C ARG A 264 -62.20 66.92 -45.00
N LEU A 265 -63.07 67.17 -45.97
CA LEU A 265 -64.44 67.62 -45.73
C LEU A 265 -65.28 66.51 -45.08
N VAL A 266 -65.10 65.26 -45.52
CA VAL A 266 -65.77 64.08 -44.93
C VAL A 266 -65.26 63.79 -43.50
N ALA A 267 -63.96 64.00 -43.25
CA ALA A 267 -63.37 63.83 -41.92
C ALA A 267 -63.83 64.91 -40.92
N GLU A 268 -64.13 66.14 -41.36
CA GLU A 268 -64.67 67.17 -40.47
C GLU A 268 -66.18 67.02 -40.19
N GLU A 269 -66.99 66.57 -41.15
CA GLU A 269 -68.40 66.22 -40.90
C GLU A 269 -68.57 64.94 -40.06
N GLY A 270 -67.64 63.98 -40.18
CA GLY A 270 -67.65 62.71 -39.44
C GLY A 270 -67.27 62.79 -37.95
N LYS A 271 -66.63 63.89 -37.50
CA LYS A 271 -66.23 64.07 -36.09
C LYS A 271 -67.39 64.12 -35.10
N SER A 272 -68.62 64.35 -35.57
CA SER A 272 -69.80 64.45 -34.70
C SER A 272 -70.57 63.13 -34.53
N LYS A 273 -70.24 62.06 -35.28
CA LYS A 273 -71.11 60.86 -35.34
C LYS A 273 -70.45 59.49 -35.32
N CYS A 274 -69.13 59.37 -35.15
CA CYS A 274 -68.52 58.03 -35.12
C CYS A 274 -67.59 57.82 -33.92
N SER A 275 -68.08 57.06 -32.93
CA SER A 275 -67.24 56.38 -31.93
C SER A 275 -66.59 55.16 -32.60
N TRP A 276 -65.53 55.36 -33.38
CA TRP A 276 -64.71 54.24 -33.80
C TRP A 276 -63.77 53.86 -32.66
N VAL A 277 -64.05 52.68 -32.10
CA VAL A 277 -63.14 51.72 -31.45
C VAL A 277 -61.96 52.31 -30.67
N SER A 278 -62.01 52.22 -29.33
CA SER A 278 -60.88 52.51 -28.44
C SER A 278 -59.67 51.69 -28.86
N LEU A 279 -58.58 52.38 -29.20
CA LEU A 279 -57.29 51.81 -29.60
C LEU A 279 -56.47 51.32 -28.38
N ASP A 280 -57.12 50.99 -27.26
CA ASP A 280 -56.45 50.57 -26.02
C ASP A 280 -56.01 49.09 -26.05
N ASP A 281 -56.52 48.28 -26.98
CA ASP A 281 -56.26 46.83 -27.00
C ASP A 281 -54.91 46.43 -27.64
N ILE A 282 -54.22 47.33 -28.35
CA ILE A 282 -52.93 46.99 -29.00
C ILE A 282 -51.76 47.12 -28.01
N SER A 283 -51.90 47.95 -26.97
CA SER A 283 -50.90 48.11 -25.91
C SER A 283 -50.71 46.84 -25.06
N ASN A 284 -51.75 46.02 -24.95
CA ASN A 284 -51.75 44.79 -24.13
C ASN A 284 -50.97 43.60 -24.74
N ILE A 285 -50.58 43.69 -26.02
CA ILE A 285 -49.83 42.61 -26.70
C ILE A 285 -48.32 42.76 -26.44
N TYR A 286 -47.79 43.99 -26.47
CA TYR A 286 -46.36 44.25 -26.21
C TYR A 286 -45.98 44.14 -24.73
N VAL A 287 -46.87 44.50 -23.80
CA VAL A 287 -46.62 44.38 -22.35
C VAL A 287 -46.52 42.91 -21.92
N ARG A 288 -47.33 42.03 -22.52
CA ARG A 288 -47.40 40.60 -22.17
C ARG A 288 -46.12 39.82 -22.51
N ASP A 289 -45.43 40.17 -23.58
CA ASP A 289 -44.15 39.53 -23.95
C ASP A 289 -42.97 40.08 -23.13
N LEU A 290 -43.01 41.35 -22.72
CA LEU A 290 -42.02 41.93 -21.81
C LEU A 290 -42.13 41.31 -20.40
N GLU A 291 -43.36 41.13 -19.90
CA GLU A 291 -43.62 40.48 -18.61
C GLU A 291 -43.18 39.01 -18.60
N LYS A 292 -43.41 38.25 -19.69
CA LYS A 292 -42.92 36.86 -19.83
C LYS A 292 -41.40 36.78 -19.82
N SER A 293 -40.71 37.66 -20.57
CA SER A 293 -39.24 37.76 -20.55
C SER A 293 -38.71 38.13 -19.16
N HIS A 294 -39.38 39.04 -18.46
CA HIS A 294 -39.02 39.41 -17.09
C HIS A 294 -39.21 38.25 -16.11
N HIS A 295 -40.34 37.54 -16.19
CA HIS A 295 -40.59 36.36 -15.35
C HIS A 295 -39.55 35.25 -15.60
N GLN A 296 -39.18 35.02 -16.85
CA GLN A 296 -38.16 34.03 -17.21
C GLN A 296 -36.77 34.39 -16.65
N ARG A 297 -36.38 35.67 -16.71
CA ARG A 297 -35.13 36.14 -16.07
C ARG A 297 -35.15 36.00 -14.54
N VAL A 298 -36.28 36.32 -13.91
CA VAL A 298 -36.43 36.18 -12.45
C VAL A 298 -36.36 34.70 -12.02
N SER A 299 -36.99 33.80 -12.77
CA SER A 299 -36.89 32.35 -12.53
C SER A 299 -35.46 31.81 -12.74
N GLU A 300 -34.75 32.26 -13.77
CA GLU A 300 -33.34 31.88 -13.97
C GLU A 300 -32.43 32.43 -12.88
N LEU A 301 -32.64 33.67 -12.42
CA LEU A 301 -31.90 34.22 -11.28
C LEU A 301 -32.16 33.44 -10.00
N GLN A 302 -33.39 32.97 -9.79
CA GLN A 302 -33.75 32.17 -8.62
C GLN A 302 -33.13 30.77 -8.70
N ARG A 303 -33.06 30.17 -9.90
CA ARG A 303 -32.34 28.91 -10.16
C ARG A 303 -30.83 29.07 -9.95
N LEU A 304 -30.23 30.15 -10.47
CA LEU A 304 -28.81 30.42 -10.26
C LEU A 304 -28.50 30.66 -8.78
N ARG A 305 -29.38 31.36 -8.05
CA ARG A 305 -29.23 31.57 -6.60
C ARG A 305 -29.31 30.27 -5.80
N SER A 306 -30.15 29.32 -6.20
CA SER A 306 -30.22 28.01 -5.53
C SER A 306 -29.02 27.12 -5.82
N VAL A 307 -28.45 27.19 -7.04
CA VAL A 307 -27.24 26.46 -7.42
C VAL A 307 -25.98 27.09 -6.80
N PHE A 308 -25.90 28.42 -6.77
CA PHE A 308 -24.73 29.15 -6.29
C PHE A 308 -24.35 28.76 -4.86
N GLY A 309 -25.33 28.76 -3.94
CA GLY A 309 -25.06 28.40 -2.54
C GLY A 309 -24.58 26.95 -2.34
N ILE A 310 -25.02 26.02 -3.20
CA ILE A 310 -24.55 24.63 -3.17
C ILE A 310 -23.13 24.55 -3.74
N SER A 311 -22.87 25.22 -4.88
CA SER A 311 -21.56 25.22 -5.51
C SER A 311 -20.49 25.92 -4.66
N GLU A 312 -20.84 27.00 -3.96
CA GLU A 312 -19.95 27.71 -3.05
C GLU A 312 -19.58 26.84 -1.85
N ARG A 313 -20.56 26.14 -1.26
CA ARG A 313 -20.31 25.20 -0.17
C ARG A 313 -19.39 24.06 -0.61
N GLN A 314 -19.67 23.44 -1.76
CA GLN A 314 -18.85 22.36 -2.31
C GLN A 314 -17.41 22.82 -2.59
N TRP A 315 -17.24 24.05 -3.08
CA TRP A 315 -15.91 24.62 -3.29
C TRP A 315 -15.15 24.84 -1.98
N VAL A 316 -15.81 25.34 -0.94
CA VAL A 316 -15.21 25.50 0.39
C VAL A 316 -14.85 24.14 1.00
N GLU A 317 -15.73 23.15 0.93
CA GLU A 317 -15.48 21.79 1.43
C GLU A 317 -14.29 21.13 0.70
N ALA A 318 -14.21 21.29 -0.62
CA ALA A 318 -13.09 20.79 -1.41
C ALA A 318 -11.76 21.45 -1.01
N GLN A 319 -11.77 22.77 -0.71
CA GLN A 319 -10.58 23.45 -0.22
C GLN A 319 -10.15 22.98 1.17
N VAL A 320 -11.11 22.80 2.08
CA VAL A 320 -10.81 22.30 3.44
C VAL A 320 -10.20 20.90 3.37
N GLU A 321 -10.76 19.99 2.56
CA GLU A 321 -10.21 18.64 2.43
C GLU A 321 -8.82 18.65 1.75
N ASN A 322 -8.60 19.54 0.77
CA ASN A 322 -7.27 19.73 0.18
C ASN A 322 -6.24 20.19 1.22
N ALA A 323 -6.57 21.21 2.02
CA ALA A 323 -5.70 21.71 3.08
C ALA A 323 -5.39 20.63 4.13
N LYS A 324 -6.39 19.82 4.50
CA LYS A 324 -6.22 18.68 5.40
C LYS A 324 -5.29 17.62 4.81
N GLN A 325 -5.45 17.28 3.53
CA GLN A 325 -4.54 16.35 2.83
C GLN A 325 -3.12 16.88 2.80
N GLN A 326 -2.92 18.18 2.54
CA GLN A 326 -1.59 18.80 2.55
C GLN A 326 -0.93 18.75 3.95
N ALA A 327 -1.70 19.01 5.01
CA ALA A 327 -1.19 18.95 6.39
C ALA A 327 -0.76 17.52 6.78
N ILE A 328 -1.55 16.51 6.42
CA ILE A 328 -1.21 15.10 6.63
C ILE A 328 0.07 14.74 5.87
N LEU A 329 0.15 15.13 4.59
CA LEU A 329 1.31 14.86 3.75
C LEU A 329 2.59 15.51 4.32
N MET A 330 2.50 16.74 4.80
CA MET A 330 3.62 17.44 5.43
C MET A 330 4.11 16.72 6.69
N THR A 331 3.18 16.25 7.53
CA THR A 331 3.48 15.51 8.77
C THR A 331 4.13 14.15 8.47
N LEU A 332 3.61 13.43 7.47
CA LEU A 332 4.19 12.16 7.03
C LEU A 332 5.59 12.37 6.45
N LYS A 333 5.81 13.43 5.65
CA LYS A 333 7.14 13.76 5.13
C LYS A 333 8.16 14.04 6.25
N SER A 334 7.77 14.77 7.29
CA SER A 334 8.68 15.01 8.42
C SER A 334 8.98 13.73 9.18
N GLN A 335 7.99 12.86 9.37
CA GLN A 335 8.20 11.57 10.03
C GLN A 335 9.16 10.68 9.25
N VAL A 336 8.96 10.53 7.93
CA VAL A 336 9.85 9.75 7.06
C VAL A 336 11.28 10.28 7.13
N SER A 337 11.46 11.60 7.13
CA SER A 337 12.80 12.21 7.23
C SER A 337 13.46 11.93 8.58
N SER A 338 12.68 11.92 9.67
CA SER A 338 13.16 11.56 11.01
C SER A 338 13.56 10.08 11.09
N ASP A 339 12.73 9.20 10.55
CA ASP A 339 12.98 7.75 10.56
C ASP A 339 14.22 7.40 9.72
N GLU A 340 14.41 8.06 8.58
CA GLU A 340 15.62 7.91 7.75
C GLU A 340 16.89 8.31 8.52
N ALA A 341 16.84 9.44 9.24
CA ALA A 341 17.96 9.86 10.09
C ALA A 341 18.26 8.85 11.21
N HIS A 342 17.23 8.27 11.85
CA HIS A 342 17.40 7.26 12.89
C HIS A 342 18.05 5.98 12.32
N ILE A 343 17.60 5.51 11.16
CA ILE A 343 18.16 4.33 10.49
C ILE A 343 19.64 4.56 10.15
N HIS A 344 20.00 5.75 9.66
CA HIS A 344 21.39 6.09 9.37
C HIS A 344 22.27 6.08 10.64
N LEU A 345 21.77 6.62 11.75
CA LEU A 345 22.45 6.60 13.05
C LEU A 345 22.70 5.17 13.55
N ASP A 346 21.67 4.31 13.51
CA ASP A 346 21.79 2.91 13.94
C ASP A 346 22.76 2.12 13.07
N LEU A 347 22.72 2.32 11.75
CA LEU A 347 23.63 1.67 10.82
C LEU A 347 25.08 2.10 11.06
N HIS A 348 25.31 3.39 11.36
CA HIS A 348 26.62 3.88 11.76
C HIS A 348 27.10 3.29 13.09
N SER A 349 26.21 3.17 14.08
CA SER A 349 26.49 2.55 15.37
C SER A 349 26.87 1.08 15.21
N LEU A 350 26.11 0.33 14.42
CA LEU A 350 26.35 -1.09 14.13
C LEU A 350 27.66 -1.30 13.38
N ARG A 351 27.97 -0.43 12.40
CA ARG A 351 29.25 -0.47 11.68
C ARG A 351 30.45 -0.23 12.61
N ARG A 352 30.31 0.67 13.59
CA ARG A 352 31.33 0.92 14.62
C ARG A 352 31.57 -0.33 15.46
N LYS A 353 30.51 -0.92 16.02
CA LYS A 353 30.58 -2.15 16.81
C LYS A 353 31.17 -3.33 16.03
N TYR A 354 30.79 -3.49 14.76
CA TYR A 354 31.37 -4.52 13.89
C TYR A 354 32.89 -4.34 13.72
N SER A 355 33.34 -3.09 13.57
CA SER A 355 34.76 -2.78 13.43
C SER A 355 35.54 -3.05 14.72
N GLU A 356 34.94 -2.74 15.88
CA GLU A 356 35.49 -3.07 17.20
C GLU A 356 35.60 -4.58 17.40
N LEU A 357 34.52 -5.33 17.19
CA LEU A 357 34.53 -6.80 17.31
C LEU A 357 35.55 -7.44 16.37
N LYS A 358 35.63 -6.95 15.12
CA LYS A 358 36.63 -7.42 14.16
C LYS A 358 38.06 -7.19 14.67
N GLY A 359 38.30 -6.04 15.29
CA GLY A 359 39.57 -5.72 15.95
C GLY A 359 39.89 -6.66 17.10
N GLU A 360 38.93 -6.90 18.00
CA GLU A 360 39.07 -7.87 19.10
C GLU A 360 39.36 -9.27 18.60
N LEU A 361 38.68 -9.71 17.54
CA LEU A 361 38.86 -11.02 16.94
C LEU A 361 40.26 -11.17 16.33
N SER A 362 40.78 -10.13 15.66
CA SER A 362 42.19 -10.14 15.20
C SER A 362 43.19 -10.19 16.36
N ASN A 363 42.90 -9.53 17.48
CA ASN A 363 43.77 -9.59 18.66
C ASN A 363 43.77 -10.98 19.31
N LEU A 364 42.62 -11.65 19.35
CA LEU A 364 42.51 -13.02 19.84
C LEU A 364 43.25 -14.00 18.94
N TYR A 365 43.10 -13.91 17.62
CA TYR A 365 43.87 -14.73 16.69
C TYR A 365 45.38 -14.53 16.86
N SER A 366 45.84 -13.29 17.02
CA SER A 366 47.27 -13.03 17.27
C SER A 366 47.75 -13.63 18.60
N ARG A 367 46.92 -13.64 19.65
CA ARG A 367 47.25 -14.30 20.92
C ARG A 367 47.28 -15.82 20.80
N GLU A 368 46.31 -16.40 20.10
CA GLU A 368 46.25 -17.84 19.82
C GLU A 368 47.51 -18.27 19.07
N GLU A 369 47.89 -17.52 18.03
CA GLU A 369 49.09 -17.80 17.25
C GLU A 369 50.36 -17.76 18.12
N LYS A 370 50.51 -16.74 18.99
CA LYS A 370 51.62 -16.68 19.95
C LYS A 370 51.66 -17.86 20.92
N LEU A 371 50.49 -18.26 21.45
CA LEU A 371 50.38 -19.41 22.34
C LEU A 371 50.85 -20.70 21.65
N LEU A 372 50.43 -20.90 20.40
CA LEU A 372 50.79 -22.06 19.60
C LEU A 372 52.24 -22.05 19.12
N SER A 373 52.79 -20.89 18.76
CA SER A 373 54.11 -20.78 18.14
C SER A 373 55.27 -20.64 19.14
N GLU A 374 55.03 -19.99 20.28
CA GLU A 374 56.07 -19.71 21.28
C GLU A 374 55.82 -20.51 22.55
N THR A 375 54.68 -20.29 23.21
CA THR A 375 54.51 -20.69 24.61
C THR A 375 54.34 -22.20 24.81
N ILE A 376 53.56 -22.86 23.93
CA ILE A 376 53.38 -24.31 23.97
C ILE A 376 54.70 -25.04 23.63
N PRO A 377 55.41 -24.70 22.53
CA PRO A 377 56.72 -25.28 22.24
C PRO A 377 57.74 -25.10 23.36
N ASP A 378 57.83 -23.92 23.96
CA ASP A 378 58.74 -23.63 25.08
C ASP A 378 58.42 -24.52 26.30
N LEU A 379 57.15 -24.66 26.67
CA LEU A 379 56.73 -25.53 27.76
C LEU A 379 56.99 -27.02 27.45
N CYS A 380 56.75 -27.46 26.22
CA CYS A 380 57.07 -28.82 25.80
C CYS A 380 58.58 -29.09 25.89
N TRP A 381 59.41 -28.10 25.55
CA TRP A 381 60.86 -28.17 25.68
C TRP A 381 61.30 -28.24 27.14
N GLU A 382 60.75 -27.41 28.03
CA GLU A 382 61.01 -27.46 29.47
C GLU A 382 60.60 -28.80 30.10
N LEU A 383 59.44 -29.34 29.71
CA LEU A 383 58.97 -30.66 30.16
C LEU A 383 59.90 -31.78 29.71
N ALA A 384 60.40 -31.73 28.48
CA ALA A 384 61.36 -32.72 27.98
C ALA A 384 62.66 -32.70 28.80
N GLN A 385 63.18 -31.50 29.13
CA GLN A 385 64.36 -31.36 29.99
C GLN A 385 64.15 -31.93 31.41
N LEU A 386 62.96 -31.73 31.99
CA LEU A 386 62.62 -32.29 33.30
C LEU A 386 62.48 -33.82 33.26
N GLN A 387 62.01 -34.39 32.15
CA GLN A 387 61.90 -35.85 31.98
C GLN A 387 63.27 -36.54 31.93
N ASP A 388 64.26 -35.90 31.29
CA ASP A 388 65.65 -36.38 31.26
C ASP A 388 66.33 -36.36 32.64
N THR A 389 65.79 -35.64 33.62
CA THR A 389 66.37 -35.57 34.98
C THR A 389 65.89 -36.63 35.98
N TYR A 390 64.75 -37.30 35.75
CA TYR A 390 64.19 -38.25 36.74
C TYR A 390 63.98 -39.68 36.25
N VAL A 391 63.88 -39.93 34.94
CA VAL A 391 63.67 -41.30 34.42
C VAL A 391 64.98 -42.09 34.32
N LEU A 392 66.12 -41.42 34.09
CA LEU A 392 67.42 -42.09 33.97
C LEU A 392 68.11 -42.39 35.30
N GLN A 393 67.69 -41.80 36.42
CA GLN A 393 68.30 -42.07 37.73
C GLN A 393 67.63 -43.24 38.49
N GLY A 394 66.35 -43.51 38.22
CA GLY A 394 65.64 -44.67 38.77
C GLY A 394 65.98 -45.98 38.06
N ILE A 395 66.15 -45.93 36.72
CA ILE A 395 66.41 -47.15 35.92
C ILE A 395 67.88 -47.58 36.00
N MET A 396 68.84 -46.67 36.22
CA MET A 396 70.25 -47.01 36.47
C MET A 396 70.51 -47.65 37.84
N ASN A 397 69.64 -47.43 38.85
CA ASN A 397 69.79 -48.03 40.18
C ASN A 397 69.11 -49.42 40.33
N PHE A 398 68.42 -49.91 39.30
CA PHE A 398 67.81 -51.26 39.30
C PHE A 398 68.61 -52.27 38.46
N LEU A 399 69.74 -51.85 37.88
CA LEU A 399 70.60 -52.66 36.99
C LEU A 399 72.07 -52.79 37.47
N LEU A 400 72.34 -52.43 38.73
CA LEU A 400 73.56 -52.74 39.50
C LEU A 400 73.14 -53.40 40.81
#